data_AF-A0AAU9N894-F1
#
_entry.id   AF-A0AAU9N894-F1
#
_cell.length_a   1.000
_cell.length_b   1.000
_cell.length_c   1.000
_cell.angle_alpha   90.00
_cell.angle_beta   90.00
_cell.angle_gamma   90.00
#
_symmetry.space_group_name_H-M   'P 1'
#
loop_
_entity.id
_entity.type
_entity.pdbx_description
1 polymer ?
#
loop_
_entity_poly.entity_id
_entity_poly.type
_entity_poly.pdbx_seq_one_letter_code
_entity_poly.pdbx_strand_id
1 'polypeptide(L)'
;MVIEILLWEERWIYHTKEEQAKQDADLLHHVLTNDHGPDGMHVAAMIAREPIAHLQSVLKHFKTKSGGISIYDHVEMLQKHKLLRVIFQCLLDPISYFTEVLDTSLKDKEHDFHDKDALMRVIVTRAGRDLKLIKEAYFTRKGKKLIDVIGDSTKGHYKHFVSDLFRRLEVDEKEKEREEKRKKKKEEKKEEKEEKKKKKREEEKEEEEEKKKREREEEKKKKKEGGEEEEEEEGEEEGGGGEDEG
;
A
#
# COMPACT_ATOMS: atom_id res chain seq x y z
N MET A 1 -22.25 -10.50 -2.32
CA MET A 1 -21.23 -11.49 -1.92
C MET A 1 -19.83 -11.17 -2.50
N VAL A 2 -19.40 -9.89 -2.51
CA VAL A 2 -18.05 -9.48 -2.96
C VAL A 2 -17.48 -8.32 -2.12
N ILE A 3 -18.03 -8.10 -0.92
CA ILE A 3 -17.52 -7.09 0.02
C ILE A 3 -16.40 -7.68 0.93
N GLU A 4 -16.25 -8.99 1.03
CA GLU A 4 -15.24 -9.60 1.93
C GLU A 4 -13.80 -9.64 1.37
N ILE A 5 -13.56 -9.42 0.08
CA ILE A 5 -12.18 -9.47 -0.47
C ILE A 5 -11.35 -8.22 -0.10
N LEU A 6 -11.98 -7.14 0.41
CA LEU A 6 -11.26 -5.89 0.77
C LEU A 6 -10.87 -5.78 2.25
N LEU A 7 -11.21 -6.76 3.09
CA LEU A 7 -10.68 -6.88 4.46
C LEU A 7 -9.50 -7.86 4.50
N TRP A 8 -8.62 -7.78 3.51
CA TRP A 8 -7.49 -8.71 3.37
C TRP A 8 -6.34 -8.44 4.36
N GLU A 9 -6.36 -7.32 5.09
CA GLU A 9 -5.27 -6.97 6.02
C GLU A 9 -5.63 -7.02 7.51
N GLU A 10 -6.90 -7.21 7.89
CA GLU A 10 -7.21 -7.45 9.29
C GLU A 10 -8.26 -8.53 9.46
N ARG A 11 -7.86 -9.58 10.21
CA ARG A 11 -8.72 -10.50 10.97
C ARG A 11 -9.16 -11.77 10.23
N TRP A 12 -8.31 -12.80 10.24
CA TRP A 12 -8.57 -14.11 10.87
C TRP A 12 -7.24 -14.87 11.04
N ILE A 13 -6.76 -15.04 12.27
CA ILE A 13 -5.70 -16.02 12.60
C ILE A 13 -6.38 -17.40 12.66
N TYR A 14 -6.71 -17.99 11.51
CA TYR A 14 -7.05 -19.40 11.49
C TYR A 14 -5.76 -20.21 11.60
N HIS A 15 -5.74 -21.17 12.52
CA HIS A 15 -4.65 -22.14 12.59
C HIS A 15 -4.61 -22.94 11.28
N THR A 16 -3.49 -22.87 10.58
CA THR A 16 -3.21 -23.75 9.46
C THR A 16 -3.02 -25.17 9.97
N LYS A 17 -3.84 -26.10 9.49
CA LYS A 17 -3.66 -27.53 9.76
C LYS A 17 -2.58 -28.06 8.84
N GLU A 18 -1.33 -27.94 9.26
CA GLU A 18 -0.17 -28.19 8.41
C GLU A 18 -0.17 -29.58 7.75
N GLU A 19 -0.61 -30.62 8.47
CA GLU A 19 -0.72 -31.96 7.86
C GLU A 19 -1.84 -32.07 6.81
N GLN A 20 -2.96 -31.38 7.01
CA GLN A 20 -4.00 -31.30 5.98
C GLN A 20 -3.48 -30.54 4.76
N ALA A 21 -2.72 -29.46 4.97
CA ALA A 21 -2.16 -28.68 3.87
C ALA A 21 -1.18 -29.51 3.02
N LYS A 22 -0.41 -30.41 3.63
CA LYS A 22 0.43 -31.37 2.90
C LYS A 22 -0.39 -32.38 2.10
N GLN A 23 -1.43 -32.96 2.68
CA GLN A 23 -2.32 -33.89 1.99
C GLN A 23 -3.03 -33.23 0.79
N ASP A 24 -3.49 -31.99 0.98
CA ASP A 24 -4.14 -31.20 -0.04
C ASP A 24 -3.16 -30.79 -1.15
N ALA A 25 -1.91 -30.48 -0.80
CA ALA A 25 -0.84 -30.26 -1.77
C ALA A 25 -0.48 -31.53 -2.55
N ASP A 26 -0.55 -32.69 -1.90
CA ASP A 26 -0.35 -33.99 -2.54
C ASP A 26 -1.46 -34.30 -3.53
N LEU A 27 -2.71 -34.04 -3.15
CA LEU A 27 -3.89 -34.14 -4.01
C LEU A 27 -3.75 -33.19 -5.21
N LEU A 28 -3.40 -31.93 -4.97
CA LEU A 28 -3.19 -30.94 -6.01
C LEU A 28 -2.12 -31.42 -6.99
N HIS A 29 -0.93 -31.80 -6.52
CA HIS A 29 0.12 -32.33 -7.38
C HIS A 29 -0.36 -33.53 -8.20
N HIS A 30 -1.02 -34.49 -7.57
CA HIS A 30 -1.53 -35.68 -8.26
C HIS A 30 -2.53 -35.32 -9.37
N VAL A 31 -3.46 -34.39 -9.11
CA VAL A 31 -4.45 -33.95 -10.12
C VAL A 31 -3.79 -33.22 -11.28
N LEU A 32 -2.74 -32.42 -11.04
CA LEU A 32 -2.08 -31.67 -12.10
C LEU A 32 -1.09 -32.51 -12.92
N THR A 33 -0.54 -33.61 -12.37
CA THR A 33 0.45 -34.44 -13.07
C THR A 33 -0.13 -35.71 -13.70
N ASN A 34 -1.28 -36.22 -13.24
CA ASN A 34 -1.80 -37.53 -13.66
C ASN A 34 -3.05 -37.39 -14.53
N ASP A 35 -2.96 -37.90 -15.76
CA ASP A 35 -4.06 -37.89 -16.74
C ASP A 35 -5.28 -38.75 -16.35
N HIS A 36 -5.17 -39.61 -15.32
CA HIS A 36 -6.25 -40.47 -14.82
C HIS A 36 -6.55 -40.18 -13.34
N GLY A 37 -6.12 -39.02 -12.85
CA GLY A 37 -6.30 -38.61 -11.47
C GLY A 37 -7.75 -38.22 -11.12
N PRO A 38 -8.02 -37.96 -9.82
CA PRO A 38 -9.31 -37.42 -9.38
C PRO A 38 -9.69 -36.18 -10.21
N ASP A 39 -10.97 -36.04 -10.55
CA ASP A 39 -11.44 -34.86 -11.28
C ASP A 39 -11.07 -33.58 -10.52
N GLY A 40 -10.68 -32.54 -11.25
CA GLY A 40 -10.34 -31.21 -10.73
C GLY A 40 -11.45 -30.59 -9.89
N MET A 41 -12.67 -31.14 -9.93
CA MET A 41 -13.75 -30.81 -9.02
C MET A 41 -13.40 -31.00 -7.53
N HIS A 42 -12.58 -32.01 -7.15
CA HIS A 42 -12.19 -32.19 -5.74
C HIS A 42 -11.30 -31.05 -5.25
N VAL A 43 -10.33 -30.67 -6.06
CA VAL A 43 -9.45 -29.53 -5.79
C VAL A 43 -10.25 -28.23 -5.80
N ALA A 44 -11.21 -28.06 -6.72
CA ALA A 44 -12.10 -26.92 -6.73
C ALA A 44 -12.95 -26.81 -5.45
N ALA A 45 -13.51 -27.94 -4.99
CA ALA A 45 -14.30 -28.01 -3.77
C ALA A 45 -13.45 -27.73 -2.51
N MET A 46 -12.22 -28.24 -2.47
CA MET A 46 -11.24 -27.91 -1.44
C MET A 46 -10.97 -26.39 -1.41
N ILE A 47 -10.59 -25.81 -2.55
CA ILE A 47 -10.31 -24.37 -2.66
C ILE A 47 -11.50 -23.52 -2.21
N ALA A 48 -12.72 -23.92 -2.55
CA ALA A 48 -13.93 -23.20 -2.18
C ALA A 48 -14.28 -23.28 -0.68
N ARG A 49 -13.76 -24.26 0.05
CA ARG A 49 -14.07 -24.51 1.47
C ARG A 49 -12.97 -24.03 2.40
N GLU A 50 -11.72 -24.11 1.96
CA GLU A 50 -10.57 -23.86 2.83
C GLU A 50 -10.24 -22.37 2.95
N PRO A 51 -9.79 -21.90 4.13
CA PRO A 51 -9.42 -20.51 4.34
C PRO A 51 -8.13 -20.16 3.58
N ILE A 52 -7.95 -18.88 3.26
CA ILE A 52 -6.81 -18.37 2.48
C ILE A 52 -5.46 -18.78 3.10
N ALA A 53 -5.33 -18.74 4.44
CA ALA A 53 -4.11 -19.16 5.13
C ALA A 53 -3.75 -20.64 4.89
N HIS A 54 -4.77 -21.51 4.82
CA HIS A 54 -4.58 -22.92 4.45
C HIS A 54 -4.13 -23.06 3.00
N LEU A 55 -4.81 -22.36 2.08
CA LEU A 55 -4.44 -22.36 0.66
C LEU A 55 -3.00 -21.86 0.43
N GLN A 56 -2.54 -20.87 1.17
CA GLN A 56 -1.15 -20.42 1.12
C GLN A 56 -0.17 -21.52 1.54
N SER A 57 -0.49 -22.30 2.59
CA SER A 57 0.33 -23.44 3.00
C SER A 57 0.31 -24.56 1.97
N VAL A 58 -0.86 -24.89 1.40
CA VAL A 58 -1.00 -25.85 0.29
C VAL A 58 -0.12 -25.45 -0.88
N LEU A 59 -0.15 -24.19 -1.31
CA LEU A 59 0.68 -23.70 -2.42
C LEU A 59 2.18 -23.75 -2.11
N LYS A 60 2.58 -23.53 -0.85
CA LYS A 60 3.96 -23.67 -0.41
C LYS A 60 4.44 -25.12 -0.50
N HIS A 61 3.68 -26.06 0.04
CA HIS A 61 4.00 -27.50 -0.02
C HIS A 61 3.99 -28.01 -1.45
N PHE A 62 3.02 -27.57 -2.25
CA PHE A 62 2.93 -27.89 -3.67
C PHE A 62 4.18 -27.46 -4.42
N LYS A 63 4.70 -26.25 -4.17
CA LYS A 63 5.94 -25.76 -4.81
C LYS A 63 7.14 -26.63 -4.44
N THR A 64 7.26 -27.03 -3.17
CA THR A 64 8.33 -27.96 -2.74
C THR A 64 8.21 -29.31 -3.43
N LYS A 65 6.98 -29.85 -3.55
CA LYS A 65 6.72 -31.15 -4.17
C LYS A 65 6.95 -31.15 -5.67
N SER A 66 6.59 -30.06 -6.36
CA SER A 66 6.72 -29.91 -7.81
C SER A 66 8.14 -29.57 -8.27
N GLY A 67 9.16 -29.83 -7.45
CA GLY A 67 10.56 -29.51 -7.77
C GLY A 67 10.86 -28.02 -7.87
N GLY A 68 10.10 -27.18 -7.17
CA GLY A 68 10.25 -25.72 -7.18
C GLY A 68 9.38 -24.98 -8.20
N ILE A 69 8.66 -25.71 -9.07
CA ILE A 69 7.75 -25.12 -10.05
C ILE A 69 6.58 -24.47 -9.34
N SER A 70 6.27 -23.23 -9.71
CA SER A 70 5.16 -22.52 -9.11
C SER A 70 3.83 -23.04 -9.65
N ILE A 71 2.76 -22.91 -8.86
CA ILE A 71 1.41 -23.17 -9.36
C ILE A 71 1.08 -22.27 -10.56
N TYR A 72 1.67 -21.08 -10.66
CA TYR A 72 1.46 -20.15 -11.77
C TYR A 72 1.97 -20.74 -13.09
N ASP A 73 3.19 -21.28 -13.08
CA ASP A 73 3.77 -21.97 -14.24
C ASP A 73 2.91 -23.19 -14.61
N HIS A 74 2.45 -23.95 -13.62
CA HIS A 74 1.53 -25.05 -13.87
C HIS A 74 0.20 -24.57 -14.45
N VAL A 75 -0.42 -23.51 -13.92
CA VAL A 75 -1.69 -22.94 -14.38
C VAL A 75 -1.63 -22.50 -15.84
N GLU A 76 -0.50 -21.95 -16.30
CA GLU A 76 -0.28 -21.70 -17.73
C GLU A 76 -0.25 -22.99 -18.55
N MET A 77 0.31 -24.06 -17.98
CA MET A 77 0.35 -25.40 -18.58
C MET A 77 -0.95 -26.21 -18.42
N LEU A 78 -1.94 -25.75 -17.61
CA LEU A 78 -3.22 -26.43 -17.36
C LEU A 78 -4.22 -26.32 -18.53
N GLN A 79 -3.79 -26.64 -19.75
CA GLN A 79 -4.71 -26.71 -20.89
C GLN A 79 -5.77 -27.80 -20.72
N LYS A 80 -5.47 -28.87 -19.96
CA LYS A 80 -6.39 -30.00 -19.71
C LYS A 80 -7.42 -29.71 -18.61
N HIS A 81 -7.15 -28.81 -17.65
CA HIS A 81 -8.01 -28.55 -16.49
C HIS A 81 -8.55 -27.12 -16.48
N LYS A 82 -9.48 -26.81 -17.42
CA LYS A 82 -10.06 -25.46 -17.60
C LYS A 82 -10.63 -24.85 -16.31
N LEU A 83 -11.35 -25.65 -15.49
CA LEU A 83 -11.93 -25.18 -14.23
C LEU A 83 -10.84 -24.74 -13.24
N LEU A 84 -9.82 -25.57 -13.03
CA LEU A 84 -8.72 -25.26 -12.11
C LEU A 84 -7.91 -24.07 -12.57
N ARG A 85 -7.64 -23.96 -13.89
CA ARG A 85 -7.01 -22.78 -14.48
C ARG A 85 -7.78 -21.52 -14.10
N VAL A 86 -9.10 -21.51 -14.31
CA VAL A 86 -9.96 -20.35 -13.97
C VAL A 86 -9.91 -20.05 -12.47
N ILE A 87 -10.03 -21.06 -11.60
CA ILE A 87 -10.00 -20.88 -10.14
C ILE A 87 -8.69 -20.27 -9.68
N PHE A 88 -7.55 -20.83 -10.11
CA PHE A 88 -6.24 -20.32 -9.71
C PHE A 88 -5.94 -18.94 -10.31
N GLN A 89 -6.36 -18.67 -11.55
CA GLN A 89 -6.27 -17.32 -12.11
C GLN A 89 -7.10 -16.33 -11.28
N CYS A 90 -8.36 -16.66 -10.95
CA CYS A 90 -9.21 -15.81 -10.12
C CYS A 90 -8.63 -15.53 -8.72
N LEU A 91 -7.86 -16.45 -8.15
CA LEU A 91 -7.28 -16.31 -6.81
C LEU A 91 -5.93 -15.61 -6.81
N LEU A 92 -5.08 -15.91 -7.79
CA LEU A 92 -3.67 -15.52 -7.80
C LEU A 92 -3.38 -14.36 -8.74
N ASP A 93 -4.12 -14.26 -9.85
CA ASP A 93 -3.99 -13.19 -10.83
C ASP A 93 -5.36 -12.77 -11.39
N PRO A 94 -6.21 -12.11 -10.57
CA PRO A 94 -7.55 -11.70 -10.97
C PRO A 94 -7.53 -10.78 -12.20
N ILE A 95 -6.49 -9.97 -12.35
CA ILE A 95 -6.35 -9.02 -13.45
C ILE A 95 -6.19 -9.78 -14.79
N SER A 96 -5.34 -10.80 -14.82
CA SER A 96 -5.20 -11.69 -15.97
C SER A 96 -6.51 -12.40 -16.31
N TYR A 97 -7.20 -12.95 -15.30
CA TYR A 97 -8.52 -13.57 -15.49
C TYR A 97 -9.51 -12.61 -16.16
N PHE A 98 -9.72 -11.42 -15.62
CA PHE A 98 -10.66 -10.46 -16.20
C PHE A 98 -10.25 -10.00 -17.60
N THR A 99 -8.95 -9.88 -17.85
CA THR A 99 -8.42 -9.54 -19.19
C THR A 99 -8.75 -10.63 -20.21
N GLU A 100 -8.64 -11.91 -19.84
CA GLU A 100 -9.02 -13.04 -20.69
C GLU A 100 -10.53 -13.13 -20.94
N VAL A 101 -11.35 -12.88 -19.90
CA VAL A 101 -12.80 -12.82 -20.05
C VAL A 101 -13.19 -11.72 -21.03
N LEU A 102 -12.65 -10.51 -20.86
CA LEU A 102 -12.90 -9.39 -21.78
C LEU A 102 -12.46 -9.70 -23.21
N ASP A 103 -11.28 -10.30 -23.39
CA ASP A 103 -10.78 -10.67 -24.71
C ASP A 103 -11.68 -11.70 -25.39
N THR A 104 -12.13 -12.71 -24.66
CA THR A 104 -13.04 -13.74 -25.17
C THR A 104 -14.38 -13.12 -25.56
N SER A 105 -14.98 -12.32 -24.67
CA SER A 105 -16.27 -11.66 -24.92
C SER A 105 -16.25 -10.59 -26.02
N LEU A 106 -15.05 -10.14 -26.43
CA LEU A 106 -14.87 -9.14 -27.49
C LEU A 106 -14.41 -9.74 -28.83
N LYS A 107 -14.03 -11.03 -28.86
CA LYS A 107 -13.60 -11.72 -30.09
C LYS A 107 -14.77 -12.10 -30.98
N ASP A 108 -15.87 -12.54 -30.38
CA ASP A 108 -17.04 -12.99 -31.10
C ASP A 108 -17.92 -11.80 -31.48
N LYS A 109 -17.85 -11.43 -32.76
CA LYS A 109 -18.64 -10.34 -33.34
C LYS A 109 -20.11 -10.71 -33.56
N GLU A 110 -20.42 -12.00 -33.44
CA GLU A 110 -21.79 -12.50 -33.54
C GLU A 110 -22.53 -12.33 -32.21
N HIS A 111 -23.81 -12.02 -32.33
CA HIS A 111 -24.62 -11.36 -31.31
C HIS A 111 -25.05 -12.23 -30.13
N ASP A 112 -24.22 -13.16 -29.69
CA ASP A 112 -24.60 -14.01 -28.57
C ASP A 112 -24.79 -13.19 -27.30
N PHE A 113 -25.95 -13.35 -26.68
CA PHE A 113 -26.37 -12.56 -25.52
C PHE A 113 -25.44 -12.79 -24.33
N HIS A 114 -24.86 -13.99 -24.24
CA HIS A 114 -24.00 -14.43 -23.15
C HIS A 114 -22.65 -13.70 -23.09
N ASP A 115 -22.04 -13.36 -24.23
CA ASP A 115 -20.76 -12.64 -24.25
C ASP A 115 -20.91 -11.17 -23.86
N LYS A 116 -22.04 -10.56 -24.22
CA LYS A 116 -22.38 -9.19 -23.77
C LYS A 116 -22.61 -9.14 -22.27
N ASP A 117 -23.20 -10.18 -21.68
CA ASP A 117 -23.38 -10.28 -20.22
C ASP A 117 -22.03 -10.39 -19.49
N ALA A 118 -21.12 -11.24 -19.98
CA ALA A 118 -19.78 -11.36 -19.41
C ALA A 118 -18.99 -10.05 -19.49
N LEU A 119 -18.99 -9.39 -20.65
CA LEU A 119 -18.38 -8.07 -20.83
C LEU A 119 -18.96 -7.05 -19.83
N MET A 120 -20.29 -6.93 -19.77
CA MET A 120 -20.97 -5.98 -18.89
C MET A 120 -20.67 -6.26 -17.42
N ARG A 121 -20.75 -7.53 -17.01
CA ARG A 121 -20.48 -7.95 -15.63
C ARG A 121 -19.08 -7.56 -15.19
N VAL A 122 -18.06 -7.78 -16.03
CA VAL A 122 -16.69 -7.38 -15.72
C VAL A 122 -16.59 -5.85 -15.64
N ILE A 123 -17.05 -5.13 -16.66
CA ILE A 123 -16.93 -3.66 -16.70
C ILE A 123 -17.61 -3.02 -15.48
N VAL A 124 -18.85 -3.40 -15.16
CA VAL A 124 -19.63 -2.79 -14.08
C VAL A 124 -19.09 -3.16 -12.71
N THR A 125 -18.80 -4.44 -12.45
CA THR A 125 -18.35 -4.88 -11.11
C THR A 125 -16.94 -4.44 -10.78
N ARG A 126 -16.11 -4.14 -11.79
CA ARG A 126 -14.71 -3.73 -11.60
C ARG A 126 -14.49 -2.22 -11.70
N ALA A 127 -15.45 -1.47 -12.24
CA ALA A 127 -15.36 -0.02 -12.46
C ALA A 127 -14.79 0.76 -11.27
N GLY A 128 -15.34 0.54 -10.07
CA GLY A 128 -14.92 1.24 -8.85
C GLY A 128 -13.77 0.59 -8.07
N ARG A 129 -13.13 -0.46 -8.62
CA ARG A 129 -12.12 -1.24 -7.91
C ARG A 129 -10.79 -1.21 -8.67
N ASP A 130 -10.64 -2.07 -9.67
CA ASP A 130 -9.37 -2.33 -10.36
C ASP A 130 -9.52 -2.33 -11.89
N LEU A 131 -10.63 -1.80 -12.43
CA LEU A 131 -10.80 -1.70 -13.88
C LEU A 131 -9.68 -0.90 -14.54
N LYS A 132 -9.02 0.02 -13.83
CA LYS A 132 -7.80 0.69 -14.29
C LYS A 132 -6.67 -0.30 -14.61
N LEU A 133 -6.35 -1.17 -13.66
CA LEU A 133 -5.31 -2.19 -13.82
C LEU A 133 -5.69 -3.18 -14.92
N ILE A 134 -6.97 -3.54 -15.03
CA ILE A 134 -7.47 -4.39 -16.12
C ILE A 134 -7.30 -3.71 -17.48
N LYS A 135 -7.61 -2.40 -17.61
CA LYS A 135 -7.39 -1.63 -18.85
C LYS A 135 -5.91 -1.64 -19.27
N GLU A 136 -5.01 -1.42 -18.31
CA GLU A 136 -3.56 -1.38 -18.54
C GLU A 136 -3.00 -2.75 -18.92
N ALA A 137 -3.43 -3.82 -18.23
CA ALA A 137 -3.06 -5.19 -18.54
C ALA A 137 -3.61 -5.62 -19.91
N TYR A 138 -4.84 -5.25 -20.24
CA TYR A 138 -5.43 -5.50 -21.56
C TYR A 138 -4.64 -4.82 -22.66
N PHE A 139 -4.28 -3.55 -22.50
CA PHE A 139 -3.46 -2.82 -23.47
C PHE A 139 -2.07 -3.47 -23.64
N THR A 140 -1.41 -3.83 -22.53
CA THR A 140 -0.10 -4.50 -22.55
C THR A 140 -0.15 -5.84 -23.29
N ARG A 141 -1.21 -6.65 -23.09
CA ARG A 141 -1.33 -7.98 -23.72
C ARG A 141 -1.85 -7.96 -25.16
N LYS A 142 -2.70 -6.99 -25.51
CA LYS A 142 -3.42 -6.97 -26.80
C LYS A 142 -2.98 -5.86 -27.75
N GLY A 143 -2.21 -4.88 -27.26
CA GLY A 143 -1.77 -3.72 -28.03
C GLY A 143 -2.89 -2.77 -28.44
N LYS A 144 -4.11 -2.95 -27.90
CA LYS A 144 -5.30 -2.14 -28.22
C LYS A 144 -5.94 -1.64 -26.94
N LYS A 145 -6.45 -0.41 -26.95
CA LYS A 145 -7.17 0.12 -25.80
C LYS A 145 -8.52 -0.58 -25.69
N LEU A 146 -8.86 -1.02 -24.49
CA LEU A 146 -10.12 -1.73 -24.22
C LEU A 146 -11.36 -0.93 -24.69
N ILE A 147 -11.37 0.39 -24.48
CA ILE A 147 -12.49 1.24 -24.88
C ILE A 147 -12.70 1.30 -26.41
N ASP A 148 -11.61 1.27 -27.17
CA ASP A 148 -11.67 1.29 -28.64
C ASP A 148 -12.26 -0.03 -29.14
N VAL A 149 -11.78 -1.16 -28.62
CA VAL A 149 -12.30 -2.51 -28.97
C VAL A 149 -13.77 -2.64 -28.61
N ILE A 150 -14.20 -2.15 -27.45
CA ILE A 150 -15.61 -2.11 -27.05
C ILE A 150 -16.41 -1.21 -28.01
N GLY A 151 -15.87 -0.05 -28.36
CA GLY A 151 -16.50 0.90 -29.27
C GLY A 151 -16.75 0.33 -30.67
N ASP A 152 -15.88 -0.56 -31.13
CA ASP A 152 -16.00 -1.24 -32.43
C ASP A 152 -16.94 -2.45 -32.36
N SER A 153 -16.96 -3.14 -31.21
CA SER A 153 -17.71 -4.39 -31.03
C SER A 153 -19.16 -4.17 -30.56
N THR A 154 -19.49 -2.96 -30.10
CA THR A 154 -20.79 -2.65 -29.48
C THR A 154 -21.51 -1.49 -30.16
N LYS A 155 -22.84 -1.45 -30.07
CA LYS A 155 -23.70 -0.46 -30.74
C LYS A 155 -24.81 0.03 -29.81
N GLY A 156 -25.42 1.17 -30.16
CA GLY A 156 -26.59 1.72 -29.46
C GLY A 156 -26.31 2.09 -28.00
N HIS A 157 -27.35 2.01 -27.16
CA HIS A 157 -27.29 2.40 -25.75
C HIS A 157 -26.19 1.69 -24.95
N TYR A 158 -25.89 0.45 -25.31
CA TYR A 158 -24.81 -0.31 -24.67
C TYR A 158 -23.46 0.40 -24.82
N LYS A 159 -23.11 0.81 -26.04
CA LYS A 159 -21.86 1.54 -26.31
C LYS A 159 -21.81 2.87 -25.56
N HIS A 160 -22.92 3.61 -25.56
CA HIS A 160 -23.01 4.89 -24.86
C HIS A 160 -22.80 4.73 -23.36
N PHE A 161 -23.47 3.76 -22.74
CA PHE A 161 -23.33 3.48 -21.31
C PHE A 161 -21.88 3.17 -20.92
N VAL A 162 -21.22 2.25 -21.64
CA VAL A 162 -19.82 1.89 -21.32
C VAL A 162 -18.89 3.08 -21.54
N SER A 163 -19.09 3.86 -22.60
CA SER A 163 -18.29 5.06 -22.87
C SER A 163 -18.44 6.11 -21.77
N ASP A 164 -19.66 6.33 -21.30
CA ASP A 164 -19.95 7.29 -20.24
C ASP A 164 -19.37 6.83 -18.89
N LEU A 165 -19.44 5.52 -18.61
CA LEU A 165 -18.81 4.91 -17.44
C LEU A 165 -17.30 5.12 -17.45
N PHE A 166 -16.63 4.84 -18.57
CA PHE A 166 -15.17 5.02 -18.68
C PHE A 166 -14.79 6.49 -18.50
N ARG A 167 -15.54 7.42 -19.10
CA ARG A 167 -15.33 8.86 -18.92
C ARG A 167 -15.45 9.25 -17.45
N ARG A 168 -16.45 8.72 -16.74
CA ARG A 168 -16.62 9.01 -15.30
C ARG A 168 -15.44 8.54 -14.49
N LEU A 169 -14.95 7.32 -14.73
CA LEU A 169 -13.79 6.76 -14.04
C LEU A 169 -12.53 7.60 -14.26
N GLU A 170 -12.30 8.12 -15.46
CA GLU A 170 -11.16 9.01 -15.74
C GLU A 170 -11.22 10.33 -14.95
N VAL A 171 -12.42 10.85 -14.70
CA VAL A 171 -12.61 12.04 -13.86
C VAL A 171 -12.30 11.71 -12.40
N ASP A 172 -12.83 10.60 -11.89
CA ASP A 172 -12.61 10.17 -10.51
C ASP A 172 -11.12 9.87 -10.25
N GLU A 173 -10.41 9.27 -11.21
CA GLU A 173 -8.95 9.04 -11.16
C GLU A 173 -8.17 10.37 -11.05
N LYS A 174 -8.48 11.35 -11.90
CA LYS A 174 -7.84 12.68 -11.87
C LYS A 174 -8.14 13.44 -10.58
N GLU A 175 -9.33 13.27 -10.02
CA GLU A 175 -9.71 13.91 -8.76
C GLU A 175 -8.90 13.33 -7.58
N LYS A 176 -8.77 12.00 -7.50
CA LYS A 176 -7.93 11.33 -6.49
C LYS A 176 -6.47 11.80 -6.56
N GLU A 177 -5.89 11.83 -7.77
CA GLU A 177 -4.51 12.32 -7.96
C GLU A 177 -4.36 13.80 -7.53
N ARG A 178 -5.36 14.64 -7.80
CA ARG A 178 -5.36 16.05 -7.36
C ARG A 178 -5.47 16.16 -5.85
N GLU A 179 -6.27 15.31 -5.21
CA GLU A 179 -6.43 15.28 -3.76
C GLU A 179 -5.15 14.83 -3.05
N GLU A 180 -4.49 13.78 -3.54
CA GLU A 180 -3.19 13.30 -3.04
C GLU A 180 -2.12 14.39 -3.17
N LYS A 181 -2.02 15.05 -4.32
CA LYS A 181 -1.10 16.20 -4.52
C LYS A 181 -1.39 17.33 -3.54
N ARG A 182 -2.66 17.60 -3.23
CA ARG A 182 -3.05 18.61 -2.23
C ARG A 182 -2.67 18.20 -0.81
N LYS A 183 -2.83 16.92 -0.44
CA LYS A 183 -2.42 16.38 0.87
C LYS A 183 -0.92 16.47 1.05
N LYS A 184 -0.14 15.99 0.08
CA LYS A 184 1.33 16.07 0.09
C LYS A 184 1.83 17.50 0.24
N LYS A 185 1.27 18.46 -0.52
CA LYS A 185 1.63 19.88 -0.41
C LYS A 185 1.27 20.51 0.95
N LYS A 186 0.23 20.01 1.64
CA LYS A 186 -0.12 20.46 2.99
C LYS A 186 0.85 19.91 4.03
N GLU A 187 1.27 18.66 3.89
CA GLU A 187 2.29 18.02 4.74
C GLU A 187 3.64 18.73 4.61
N GLU A 188 4.13 18.94 3.38
CA GLU A 188 5.38 19.67 3.11
C GLU A 188 5.36 21.08 3.75
N LYS A 189 4.24 21.81 3.62
CA LYS A 189 4.08 23.13 4.25
C LYS A 189 4.03 23.08 5.78
N LYS A 190 3.53 21.98 6.35
CA LYS A 190 3.47 21.79 7.79
C LYS A 190 4.87 21.53 8.34
N GLU A 191 5.61 20.64 7.69
CA GLU A 191 7.01 20.34 8.00
C GLU A 191 7.89 21.59 7.91
N GLU A 192 7.77 22.38 6.83
CA GLU A 192 8.53 23.63 6.67
C GLU A 192 8.23 24.65 7.78
N LYS A 193 6.97 24.75 8.22
CA LYS A 193 6.57 25.62 9.34
C LYS A 193 7.10 25.12 10.68
N GLU A 194 7.13 23.80 10.90
CA GLU A 194 7.68 23.20 12.12
C GLU A 194 9.19 23.40 12.18
N GLU A 195 9.91 23.24 11.06
CA GLU A 195 11.34 23.49 10.98
C GLU A 195 11.69 24.96 11.25
N LYS A 196 10.94 25.91 10.64
CA LYS A 196 11.11 27.34 10.90
C LYS A 196 10.85 27.71 12.36
N LYS A 197 9.83 27.12 12.98
CA LYS A 197 9.55 27.33 14.42
C LYS A 197 10.65 26.76 15.29
N LYS A 198 11.25 25.62 14.92
CA LYS A 198 12.35 25.02 15.65
C LYS A 198 13.60 25.90 15.59
N LYS A 199 14.00 26.36 14.40
CA LYS A 199 15.13 27.29 14.22
C LYS A 199 14.96 28.57 15.03
N LYS A 200 13.78 29.19 14.97
CA LYS A 200 13.50 30.40 15.78
C LYS A 200 13.65 30.17 17.29
N ARG A 201 13.23 29.00 17.79
CA ARG A 201 13.38 28.64 19.22
C ARG A 201 14.82 28.33 19.60
N GLU A 202 15.64 27.87 18.67
CA GLU A 202 17.07 27.66 18.89
C GLU A 202 17.80 29.01 18.92
N GLU A 203 17.52 29.90 17.97
CA GLU A 203 18.03 31.28 17.94
C GLU A 203 17.66 32.07 19.22
N GLU A 204 16.39 32.02 19.65
CA GLU A 204 15.92 32.69 20.89
C GLU A 204 16.66 32.16 22.13
N LYS A 205 17.02 30.87 22.17
CA LYS A 205 17.76 30.28 23.29
C LYS A 205 19.22 30.71 23.29
N GLU A 206 19.86 30.74 22.13
CA GLU A 206 21.25 31.20 21.98
C GLU A 206 21.38 32.68 22.39
N GLU A 207 20.45 33.54 21.98
CA GLU A 207 20.41 34.96 22.40
C GLU A 207 20.23 35.09 23.92
N GLU A 208 19.37 34.28 24.53
CA GLU A 208 19.15 34.30 25.98
C GLU A 208 20.38 33.80 26.76
N GLU A 209 21.09 32.79 26.25
CA GLU A 209 22.35 32.30 26.82
C GLU A 209 23.47 33.33 26.71
N GLU A 210 23.62 34.00 25.55
CA GLU A 210 24.56 35.09 25.39
C GLU A 210 24.28 36.24 26.37
N LYS A 211 23.01 36.64 26.51
CA LYS A 211 22.63 37.72 27.43
C LYS A 211 22.99 37.37 28.86
N LYS A 212 22.66 36.15 29.31
CA LYS A 212 23.04 35.64 30.65
C LYS A 212 24.56 35.59 30.84
N LYS A 213 25.33 35.30 29.78
CA LYS A 213 26.79 35.31 29.84
C LYS A 213 27.34 36.73 30.03
N ARG A 214 26.81 37.71 29.30
CA ARG A 214 27.21 39.14 29.43
C ARG A 214 26.89 39.68 30.82
N GLU A 215 25.69 39.41 31.35
CA GLU A 215 25.30 39.82 32.71
C GLU A 215 26.26 39.26 33.78
N ARG A 216 26.65 37.98 33.67
CA ARG A 216 27.64 37.36 34.57
C ARG A 216 29.05 37.96 34.44
N GLU A 217 29.44 38.40 33.25
CA GLU A 217 30.74 39.06 33.02
C GLU A 217 30.74 40.48 33.62
N GLU A 218 29.65 41.22 33.49
CA GLU A 218 29.47 42.54 34.12
C GLU A 218 29.46 42.45 35.65
N GLU A 219 28.76 41.49 36.25
CA GLU A 219 28.80 41.26 37.70
C GLU A 219 30.21 40.94 38.20
N LYS A 220 30.99 40.17 37.43
CA LYS A 220 32.38 39.86 37.75
C LYS A 220 33.28 41.09 37.66
N LYS A 221 33.05 42.00 36.70
CA LYS A 221 33.78 43.27 36.61
C LYS A 221 33.48 44.19 37.78
N LYS A 222 32.20 44.37 38.13
CA LYS A 222 31.79 45.20 39.28
C LYS A 222 32.38 44.70 40.62
N LYS A 223 32.50 43.38 40.78
CA LYS A 223 33.17 42.78 41.96
C LYS A 223 34.69 42.94 41.96
N LYS A 224 35.32 43.21 40.82
CA LYS A 224 36.75 43.53 40.74
C LYS A 224 37.00 45.02 41.00
N GLU A 225 36.19 45.89 40.43
CA GLU A 225 36.30 47.35 40.62
C GLU A 225 35.94 47.76 42.06
N GLY A 226 34.92 47.14 42.68
CA GLY A 226 34.61 47.37 44.10
C GLY A 226 35.62 46.77 45.08
N GLY A 227 36.50 45.86 44.63
CA GLY A 227 37.61 45.35 45.44
C GLY A 227 38.88 46.21 45.33
N GLU A 228 39.00 47.07 44.31
CA GLU A 228 40.09 48.04 44.18
C GLU A 228 39.78 49.34 44.94
N GLU A 229 38.50 49.68 45.17
CA GLU A 229 38.11 50.83 46.03
C GLU A 229 38.21 50.50 47.54
N GLU A 230 38.04 49.24 47.97
CA GLU A 230 38.23 48.85 49.39
C GLU A 230 39.72 48.74 49.81
N GLU A 231 40.67 48.58 48.87
CA GLU A 231 42.11 48.62 49.18
C GLU A 231 42.70 50.04 49.23
N GLU A 232 41.98 51.09 48.79
CA GLU A 232 42.38 52.50 48.98
C GLU A 232 41.78 53.14 50.26
N GLU A 233 40.69 52.62 50.84
CA GLU A 233 40.14 53.12 52.13
C GLU A 233 40.73 52.44 53.39
N GLU A 234 41.29 51.23 53.32
CA GLU A 234 41.97 50.57 54.47
C GLU A 234 43.43 51.06 54.69
N GLY A 235 43.83 52.18 54.09
CA GLY A 235 45.14 52.81 54.28
C GLY A 235 45.20 53.95 55.30
N GLU A 236 44.06 54.44 55.81
CA GLU A 236 43.99 55.62 56.68
C GLU A 236 43.26 55.39 58.01
N GLU A 237 43.31 54.20 58.65
CA GLU A 237 42.73 54.07 60.00
C GLU A 237 43.46 53.05 60.91
N GLU A 238 44.79 53.09 60.99
CA GLU A 238 45.51 52.57 62.16
C GLU A 238 46.42 53.64 62.76
N GLY A 239 45.81 54.52 63.57
CA GLY A 239 46.49 55.66 64.17
C GLY A 239 45.85 56.16 65.46
N GLY A 240 45.73 55.31 66.48
CA GLY A 240 45.96 55.76 67.85
C GLY A 240 44.84 55.65 68.88
N GLY A 241 45.27 55.38 70.11
CA GLY A 241 44.51 55.52 71.36
C GLY A 241 44.13 54.15 71.94
N GLY A 242 44.72 53.64 73.02
CA GLY A 242 45.20 54.35 74.21
C GLY A 242 44.31 53.94 75.38
N GLU A 243 44.92 53.26 76.35
CA GLU A 243 44.71 53.30 77.81
C GLU A 243 43.40 53.92 78.34
N ASP A 244 42.69 53.25 79.26
CA ASP A 244 42.83 53.53 80.70
C ASP A 244 41.87 52.67 81.56
N GLU A 245 42.26 52.54 82.83
CA GLU A 245 41.81 51.70 83.93
C GLU A 245 40.42 52.04 84.51
N GLY A 246 39.83 51.09 85.25
CA GLY A 246 38.68 51.33 86.14
C GLY A 246 37.87 50.09 86.49
#